data_AF-A0A7X1N9C0-F1
#
_entry.id   AF-A0A7X1N9C0-F1
#
_cell.length_a   1.000
_cell.length_b   1.000
_cell.length_c   1.000
_cell.angle_alpha   90.00
_cell.angle_beta   90.00
_cell.angle_gamma   90.00
#
_symmetry.space_group_name_H-M   'P 1'
#
loop_
_entity.id
_entity.type
_entity.pdbx_description
1 polymer ?
#
loop_
_entity_poly.entity_id
_entity_poly.type
_entity_poly.pdbx_seq_one_letter_code
_entity_poly.pdbx_strand_id
1 'polypeptide(L)'
;MQEQKSRAAEIESRKDDPSQYEGMRYRLIDSTLEVVGHVGLEHLTIRKVSEHAGVSVGLVHHHFENKSNLVYKTFVYLIRRVREQLTAGRRGIVDPVERMKFTADMCFSDEVMRPGAANVWPHMWSSSAYDKDVQRLCTAFSRRLRSNFIWDLRKAGCDQTMATIYAMQAMALVHGLWIEHRVAGTMSISEVLGVFHGVIDHATNRGWKTGMMCYARRTNH
;
A
#
# COMPACT_ATOMS: atom_id res chain seq x y z
N MET A 1 39.09 34.01 -12.39
CA MET A 1 38.31 34.09 -11.12
C MET A 1 36.79 34.07 -11.34
N GLN A 2 36.28 34.64 -12.45
CA GLN A 2 34.84 34.61 -12.82
C GLN A 2 34.31 33.20 -13.14
N GLU A 3 35.07 32.36 -13.86
CA GLU A 3 34.66 30.99 -14.24
C GLU A 3 34.59 30.01 -13.06
N GLN A 4 35.47 30.15 -12.05
CA GLN A 4 35.41 29.33 -10.83
C GLN A 4 34.20 29.66 -9.96
N LYS A 5 33.76 30.93 -9.92
CA LYS A 5 32.53 31.34 -9.22
C LYS A 5 31.27 30.85 -9.95
N SER A 6 31.27 30.87 -11.28
CA SER A 6 30.16 30.35 -12.12
C SER A 6 30.00 28.83 -11.99
N ARG A 7 31.12 28.07 -11.97
CA ARG A 7 31.09 26.61 -11.81
C ARG A 7 30.72 26.18 -10.38
N ALA A 8 31.10 26.95 -9.36
CA ALA A 8 30.65 26.74 -7.97
C ALA A 8 29.14 27.00 -7.83
N ALA A 9 28.63 28.08 -8.44
CA ALA A 9 27.21 28.40 -8.44
C ALA A 9 26.33 27.38 -9.20
N GLU A 10 26.84 26.77 -10.30
CA GLU A 10 26.15 25.67 -11.00
C GLU A 10 26.13 24.34 -10.22
N ILE A 11 27.19 24.06 -9.44
CA ILE A 11 27.23 22.89 -8.55
C ILE A 11 26.28 23.08 -7.36
N GLU A 12 26.15 24.32 -6.88
CA GLU A 12 25.25 24.70 -5.80
C GLU A 12 23.79 24.73 -6.29
N SER A 13 23.50 25.20 -7.51
CA SER A 13 22.15 25.15 -8.10
C SER A 13 21.70 23.75 -8.51
N ARG A 14 22.63 22.82 -8.81
CA ARG A 14 22.31 21.39 -9.02
C ARG A 14 22.01 20.64 -7.72
N LYS A 15 22.48 21.13 -6.57
CA LYS A 15 22.22 20.51 -5.26
C LYS A 15 20.81 20.75 -4.73
N ASP A 16 20.15 21.83 -5.18
CA ASP A 16 18.82 22.25 -4.72
C ASP A 16 17.73 22.17 -5.82
N ASP A 17 17.91 21.30 -6.83
CA ASP A 17 16.81 20.97 -7.75
C ASP A 17 15.73 20.17 -6.99
N PRO A 18 14.52 20.72 -6.79
CA PRO A 18 13.46 20.06 -6.03
C PRO A 18 13.06 18.70 -6.63
N SER A 19 13.23 18.52 -7.95
CA SER A 19 12.92 17.28 -8.64
C SER A 19 13.93 16.17 -8.33
N GLN A 20 15.22 16.52 -8.24
CA GLN A 20 16.28 15.59 -7.85
C GLN A 20 16.25 15.28 -6.35
N TYR A 21 15.91 16.27 -5.52
CA TYR A 21 15.74 16.10 -4.08
C TYR A 21 14.60 15.12 -3.76
N GLU A 22 13.44 15.29 -4.39
CA GLU A 22 12.34 14.31 -4.28
C GLU A 22 12.72 12.96 -4.88
N GLY A 23 13.43 12.93 -6.02
CA GLY A 23 13.91 11.69 -6.62
C GLY A 23 14.83 10.87 -5.70
N MET A 24 15.76 11.52 -5.00
CA MET A 24 16.63 10.86 -4.02
C MET A 24 15.83 10.35 -2.81
N ARG A 25 14.90 11.15 -2.33
CA ARG A 25 14.02 10.77 -1.22
C ARG A 25 13.21 9.50 -1.53
N TYR A 26 12.64 9.40 -2.73
CA TYR A 26 11.95 8.18 -3.17
C TYR A 26 12.91 6.99 -3.27
N ARG A 27 14.11 7.18 -3.83
CA ARG A 27 15.13 6.12 -3.91
C ARG A 27 15.50 5.55 -2.54
N LEU A 28 15.62 6.42 -1.53
CA LEU A 28 15.90 6.01 -0.15
C LEU A 28 14.72 5.27 0.48
N ILE A 29 13.48 5.65 0.16
CA ILE A 29 12.28 4.92 0.61
C ILE A 29 12.18 3.55 -0.06
N ASP A 30 12.41 3.47 -1.37
CA ASP A 30 12.41 2.18 -2.09
C ASP A 30 13.53 1.27 -1.56
N SER A 31 14.73 1.79 -1.34
CA SER A 31 15.83 1.06 -0.69
C SER A 31 15.45 0.60 0.73
N THR A 32 14.68 1.42 1.46
CA THR A 32 14.17 1.04 2.78
C THR A 32 13.23 -0.15 2.69
N LEU A 33 12.30 -0.16 1.72
CA LEU A 33 11.39 -1.29 1.49
C LEU A 33 12.15 -2.56 1.11
N GLU A 34 13.17 -2.46 0.26
CA GLU A 34 13.99 -3.62 -0.13
C GLU A 34 14.77 -4.18 1.06
N VAL A 35 15.46 -3.33 1.83
CA VAL A 35 16.16 -3.74 3.06
C VAL A 35 15.19 -4.39 4.05
N VAL A 36 14.02 -3.79 4.29
CA VAL A 36 12.98 -4.36 5.18
C VAL A 36 12.46 -5.70 4.66
N GLY A 37 12.38 -5.88 3.35
CA GLY A 37 12.03 -7.16 2.73
C GLY A 37 13.03 -8.26 3.05
N HIS A 38 14.32 -7.92 3.14
CA HIS A 38 15.40 -8.87 3.43
C HIS A 38 15.63 -9.14 4.91
N VAL A 39 15.59 -8.10 5.75
CA VAL A 39 16.01 -8.19 7.16
C VAL A 39 14.89 -7.92 8.17
N GLY A 40 13.69 -7.59 7.71
CA GLY A 40 12.61 -7.14 8.59
C GLY A 40 12.80 -5.69 9.09
N LEU A 41 11.72 -5.08 9.58
CA LEU A 41 11.74 -3.68 10.02
C LEU A 41 12.53 -3.48 11.31
N GLU A 42 12.49 -4.47 12.21
CA GLU A 42 13.24 -4.45 13.47
C GLU A 42 14.75 -4.24 13.23
N HIS A 43 15.32 -5.01 12.32
CA HIS A 43 16.75 -4.97 12.00
C HIS A 43 17.16 -3.88 10.98
N LEU A 44 16.23 -3.02 10.57
CA LEU A 44 16.52 -1.87 9.71
C LEU A 44 17.47 -0.88 10.41
N THR A 45 18.49 -0.40 9.70
CA THR A 45 19.35 0.71 10.18
C THR A 45 19.60 1.71 9.06
N ILE A 46 19.87 2.97 9.40
CA ILE A 46 20.26 4.01 8.43
C ILE A 46 21.47 3.55 7.60
N ARG A 47 22.43 2.86 8.25
CA ARG A 47 23.60 2.31 7.59
C ARG A 47 23.23 1.29 6.50
N LYS A 48 22.38 0.30 6.82
CA LYS A 48 21.92 -0.69 5.82
C LYS A 48 21.20 -0.03 4.65
N VAL A 49 20.37 0.99 4.91
CA VAL A 49 19.69 1.75 3.85
C VAL A 49 20.70 2.51 2.98
N SER A 50 21.68 3.17 3.60
CA SER A 50 22.71 3.92 2.86
C SER A 50 23.59 3.01 2.00
N GLU A 51 23.98 1.84 2.53
CA GLU A 51 24.77 0.84 1.82
C GLU A 51 23.97 0.27 0.65
N HIS A 52 22.70 -0.07 0.85
CA HIS A 52 21.80 -0.55 -0.19
C HIS A 52 21.57 0.50 -1.30
N ALA A 53 21.36 1.76 -0.92
CA ALA A 53 21.13 2.85 -1.87
C ALA A 53 22.41 3.34 -2.58
N GLY A 54 23.59 2.87 -2.16
CA GLY A 54 24.88 3.31 -2.70
C GLY A 54 25.22 4.76 -2.36
N VAL A 55 24.81 5.25 -1.18
CA VAL A 55 25.02 6.65 -0.74
C VAL A 55 25.64 6.73 0.65
N SER A 56 26.08 7.92 1.06
CA SER A 56 26.60 8.13 2.40
C SER A 56 25.48 8.18 3.45
N VAL A 57 25.78 7.76 4.68
CA VAL A 57 24.89 7.93 5.84
C VAL A 57 24.47 9.39 6.04
N GLY A 58 25.40 10.33 5.79
CA GLY A 58 25.11 11.77 5.86
C GLY A 58 24.05 12.22 4.87
N LEU A 59 24.02 11.65 3.66
CA LEU A 59 22.97 11.95 2.68
C LEU A 59 21.60 11.47 3.16
N VAL A 60 21.52 10.30 3.80
CA VAL A 60 20.25 9.82 4.37
C VAL A 60 19.75 10.77 5.46
N HIS A 61 20.64 11.22 6.35
CA HIS A 61 20.29 12.17 7.40
C HIS A 61 19.87 13.54 6.88
N HIS A 62 20.34 13.94 5.69
CA HIS A 62 19.90 15.17 5.04
C HIS A 62 18.43 15.10 4.56
N HIS A 63 17.91 13.90 4.28
CA HIS A 63 16.50 13.70 3.89
C HIS A 63 15.60 13.22 5.04
N PHE A 64 16.15 12.52 6.02
CA PHE A 64 15.40 11.92 7.12
C PHE A 64 16.13 12.12 8.44
N GLU A 65 15.48 12.79 9.39
CA GLU A 65 16.06 13.16 10.68
C GLU A 65 16.65 11.94 11.43
N ASN A 66 15.94 10.81 11.40
CA ASN A 66 16.31 9.58 12.09
C ASN A 66 15.58 8.36 11.48
N LYS A 67 15.87 7.16 12.00
CA LYS A 67 15.22 5.90 11.57
C LYS A 67 13.70 6.00 11.66
N SER A 68 13.15 6.53 12.76
CA SER A 68 11.70 6.62 12.94
C SER A 68 11.04 7.53 11.91
N ASN A 69 11.68 8.67 11.57
CA ASN A 69 11.23 9.57 10.51
C ASN A 69 11.23 8.86 9.14
N LEU A 70 12.31 8.15 8.80
CA LEU A 70 12.41 7.35 7.56
C LEU A 70 11.30 6.29 7.48
N VAL A 71 11.08 5.55 8.56
CA VAL A 71 10.03 4.53 8.65
C VAL A 71 8.64 5.16 8.48
N TYR A 72 8.35 6.27 9.17
CA TYR A 72 7.09 6.98 9.02
C TYR A 72 6.87 7.48 7.58
N LYS A 73 7.88 8.08 6.94
CA LYS A 73 7.78 8.50 5.53
C LYS A 73 7.59 7.31 4.59
N THR A 74 8.15 6.15 4.90
CA THR A 74 7.92 4.90 4.17
C THR A 74 6.45 4.46 4.29
N PHE A 75 5.84 4.55 5.48
CA PHE A 75 4.40 4.26 5.65
C PHE A 75 3.53 5.21 4.81
N VAL A 76 3.82 6.51 4.88
CA VAL A 76 3.10 7.53 4.09
C VAL A 76 3.23 7.24 2.59
N TYR A 77 4.41 6.86 2.12
CA TYR A 77 4.64 6.50 0.72
C TYR A 77 3.81 5.29 0.28
N LEU A 78 3.85 4.18 1.04
CA LEU A 78 3.06 2.98 0.73
C LEU A 78 1.57 3.29 0.64
N ILE A 79 1.02 4.00 1.63
CA ILE A 79 -0.40 4.35 1.63
C ILE A 79 -0.77 5.25 0.45
N ARG A 80 0.10 6.21 0.08
CA ARG A 80 -0.13 7.06 -1.09
C ARG A 80 -0.14 6.24 -2.38
N ARG A 81 0.85 5.36 -2.56
CA ARG A 81 0.98 4.51 -3.74
C ARG A 81 -0.22 3.56 -3.90
N VAL A 82 -0.63 2.88 -2.83
CA VAL A 82 -1.83 2.02 -2.83
C VAL A 82 -3.08 2.83 -3.17
N ARG A 83 -3.24 4.02 -2.58
CA ARG A 83 -4.39 4.89 -2.86
C ARG A 83 -4.42 5.36 -4.31
N GLU A 84 -3.28 5.73 -4.88
CA GLU A 84 -3.15 6.20 -6.26
C GLU A 84 -3.47 5.09 -7.24
N GLN A 85 -2.90 3.90 -7.06
CA GLN A 85 -3.20 2.72 -7.88
C GLN A 85 -4.68 2.33 -7.79
N LEU A 86 -5.23 2.27 -6.57
CA LEU A 86 -6.66 1.96 -6.37
C LEU A 86 -7.54 3.02 -7.05
N THR A 87 -7.23 4.30 -6.91
CA THR A 87 -8.00 5.38 -7.51
C THR A 87 -7.92 5.33 -9.03
N ALA A 88 -6.73 5.12 -9.59
CA ALA A 88 -6.52 5.04 -11.03
C ALA A 88 -7.19 3.80 -11.63
N GLY A 89 -6.98 2.62 -11.05
CA GLY A 89 -7.53 1.36 -11.56
C GLY A 89 -9.04 1.24 -11.44
N ARG A 90 -9.66 1.94 -10.47
CA ARG A 90 -11.12 2.05 -10.40
C ARG A 90 -11.73 2.97 -11.48
N ARG A 91 -10.94 3.80 -12.16
CA ARG A 91 -11.46 4.67 -13.23
C ARG A 91 -11.89 3.80 -14.41
N GLY A 92 -13.09 4.06 -14.92
CA GLY A 92 -13.65 3.32 -16.06
C GLY A 92 -14.42 2.05 -15.68
N ILE A 93 -14.32 1.55 -14.45
CA ILE A 93 -15.16 0.43 -13.99
C ILE A 93 -16.56 0.97 -13.65
N VAL A 94 -17.54 0.74 -14.53
CA VAL A 94 -18.91 1.25 -14.39
C VAL A 94 -19.69 0.47 -13.34
N ASP A 95 -19.66 -0.87 -13.43
CA ASP A 95 -20.40 -1.75 -12.53
C ASP A 95 -19.87 -1.64 -11.09
N PRO A 96 -20.71 -1.26 -10.10
CA PRO A 96 -20.29 -1.18 -8.71
C PRO A 96 -19.78 -2.52 -8.14
N VAL A 97 -20.32 -3.66 -8.60
CA VAL A 97 -19.88 -4.97 -8.11
C VAL A 97 -18.45 -5.26 -8.56
N GLU A 98 -18.18 -5.11 -9.86
CA GLU A 98 -16.83 -5.27 -10.41
C GLU A 98 -15.83 -4.28 -9.81
N ARG A 99 -16.28 -3.07 -9.49
CA ARG A 99 -15.42 -2.06 -8.85
C ARG A 99 -15.07 -2.42 -7.40
N MET A 100 -15.98 -3.08 -6.67
CA MET A 100 -15.68 -3.67 -5.35
C MET A 100 -14.73 -4.85 -5.47
N LYS A 101 -14.95 -5.75 -6.44
CA LYS A 101 -14.05 -6.89 -6.71
C LYS A 101 -12.65 -6.43 -7.03
N PHE A 102 -12.50 -5.43 -7.90
CA PHE A 102 -11.21 -4.79 -8.17
C PHE A 102 -10.57 -4.20 -6.89
N THR A 103 -11.39 -3.60 -6.02
CA THR A 103 -10.88 -3.07 -4.74
C THR A 103 -10.42 -4.18 -3.80
N ALA A 104 -11.15 -5.29 -3.75
CA ALA A 104 -10.75 -6.48 -3.03
C ALA A 104 -9.43 -7.03 -3.58
N ASP A 105 -9.30 -7.18 -4.90
CA ASP A 105 -8.08 -7.67 -5.56
C ASP A 105 -6.86 -6.79 -5.22
N MET A 106 -7.04 -5.46 -5.26
CA MET A 106 -5.98 -4.52 -4.92
C MET A 106 -5.44 -4.68 -3.49
N CYS A 107 -6.27 -5.13 -2.54
CA CYS A 107 -5.84 -5.42 -1.16
C CYS A 107 -4.89 -6.62 -1.06
N PHE A 108 -4.76 -7.43 -2.12
CA PHE A 108 -3.85 -8.58 -2.20
C PHE A 108 -2.92 -8.51 -3.41
N SER A 109 -2.80 -7.34 -4.04
CA SER A 109 -1.88 -7.11 -5.15
C SER A 109 -0.43 -7.26 -4.72
N ASP A 110 0.46 -7.49 -5.70
CA ASP A 110 1.91 -7.54 -5.46
C ASP A 110 2.43 -6.30 -4.74
N GLU A 111 1.85 -5.12 -5.00
CA GLU A 111 2.21 -3.88 -4.30
C GLU A 111 2.05 -3.99 -2.78
N VAL A 112 0.99 -4.66 -2.33
CA VAL A 112 0.68 -4.83 -0.90
C VAL A 112 1.38 -6.07 -0.32
N MET A 113 1.63 -7.08 -1.16
CA MET A 113 2.14 -8.40 -0.75
C MET A 113 3.65 -8.60 -0.88
N ARG A 114 4.35 -7.73 -1.62
CA ARG A 114 5.82 -7.80 -1.75
C ARG A 114 6.48 -7.74 -0.37
N PRO A 115 7.56 -8.50 -0.11
CA PRO A 115 8.16 -8.64 1.21
C PRO A 115 8.39 -7.31 1.95
N GLY A 116 8.90 -6.29 1.25
CA GLY A 116 9.10 -4.95 1.82
C GLY A 116 7.81 -4.33 2.36
N ALA A 117 6.75 -4.29 1.57
CA ALA A 117 5.46 -3.75 1.99
C ALA A 117 4.77 -4.66 3.02
N ALA A 118 4.77 -5.97 2.79
CA ALA A 118 4.13 -6.95 3.67
C ALA A 118 4.74 -6.97 5.08
N ASN A 119 6.06 -6.74 5.20
CA ASN A 119 6.73 -6.68 6.50
C ASN A 119 6.49 -5.32 7.21
N VAL A 120 6.00 -4.30 6.50
CA VAL A 120 5.74 -2.97 7.04
C VAL A 120 4.35 -2.86 7.69
N TRP A 121 3.31 -3.43 7.07
CA TRP A 121 1.92 -3.27 7.55
C TRP A 121 1.71 -3.68 9.02
N PRO A 122 2.21 -4.85 9.50
CA PRO A 122 2.04 -5.24 10.90
C PRO A 122 2.67 -4.26 11.88
N HIS A 123 3.83 -3.72 11.53
CA HIS A 123 4.51 -2.71 12.34
C HIS A 123 3.72 -1.41 12.37
N MET A 124 3.21 -0.96 11.23
CA MET A 124 2.36 0.24 11.17
C MET A 124 1.10 0.08 12.04
N TRP A 125 0.44 -1.08 11.99
CA TRP A 125 -0.73 -1.35 12.84
C TRP A 125 -0.36 -1.38 14.33
N SER A 126 0.73 -2.05 14.69
CA SER A 126 1.23 -2.08 16.07
C SER A 126 1.56 -0.68 16.59
N SER A 127 2.30 0.12 15.81
CA SER A 127 2.68 1.49 16.18
C SER A 127 1.49 2.43 16.32
N SER A 128 0.40 2.20 15.58
CA SER A 128 -0.81 3.04 15.65
C SER A 128 -1.50 3.06 17.01
N ALA A 129 -1.18 2.13 17.91
CA ALA A 129 -1.72 2.09 19.26
C ALA A 129 -1.13 3.18 20.19
N TYR A 130 0.07 3.67 19.89
CA TYR A 130 0.80 4.62 20.76
C TYR A 130 1.44 5.79 20.01
N ASP A 131 1.56 5.75 18.68
CA ASP A 131 1.98 6.87 17.84
C ASP A 131 0.75 7.55 17.18
N LYS A 132 0.49 8.80 17.56
CA LYS A 132 -0.67 9.58 17.09
C LYS A 132 -0.63 9.89 15.59
N ASP A 133 0.56 10.07 15.02
CA ASP A 133 0.69 10.41 13.61
C ASP A 133 0.52 9.16 12.73
N VAL A 134 1.01 8.01 13.19
CA VAL A 134 0.70 6.71 12.57
C VAL A 134 -0.79 6.39 12.72
N GLN A 135 -1.38 6.62 13.90
CA GLN A 135 -2.83 6.41 14.11
C GLN A 135 -3.69 7.22 13.16
N ARG A 136 -3.38 8.51 12.97
CA ARG A 136 -4.08 9.39 12.02
C ARG A 136 -3.96 8.88 10.59
N LEU A 137 -2.77 8.44 10.21
CA LEU A 137 -2.49 7.87 8.89
C LEU A 137 -3.32 6.60 8.63
N CYS A 138 -3.29 5.62 9.56
CA CYS A 138 -4.11 4.40 9.49
C CYS A 138 -5.60 4.72 9.43
N THR A 139 -6.05 5.65 10.27
CA THR A 139 -7.46 6.06 10.33
C THR A 139 -7.93 6.66 9.00
N ALA A 140 -7.13 7.54 8.40
CA ALA A 140 -7.44 8.14 7.11
C ALA A 140 -7.51 7.08 5.99
N PHE A 141 -6.56 6.15 5.95
CA PHE A 141 -6.53 5.06 4.99
C PHE A 141 -7.75 4.14 5.12
N SER A 142 -8.03 3.64 6.32
CA SER A 142 -9.16 2.75 6.59
C SER A 142 -10.51 3.43 6.34
N ARG A 143 -10.65 4.71 6.70
CA ARG A 143 -11.87 5.49 6.39
C ARG A 143 -12.09 5.59 4.88
N ARG A 144 -11.04 5.87 4.10
CA ARG A 144 -11.16 6.01 2.64
C ARG A 144 -11.54 4.70 1.98
N LEU A 145 -10.93 3.58 2.38
CA LEU A 145 -11.26 2.26 1.86
C LEU A 145 -12.70 1.88 2.21
N ARG A 146 -13.12 2.07 3.46
CA ARG A 146 -14.51 1.84 3.89
C ARG A 146 -15.51 2.69 3.10
N SER A 147 -15.21 3.98 2.90
CA SER A 147 -16.07 4.87 2.11
C SER A 147 -16.22 4.43 0.65
N ASN A 148 -15.18 3.84 0.05
CA ASN A 148 -15.26 3.27 -1.29
C ASN A 148 -16.27 2.11 -1.34
N PHE A 149 -16.17 1.16 -0.40
CA PHE A 149 -17.12 0.05 -0.32
C PHE A 149 -18.55 0.53 -0.05
N ILE A 150 -18.76 1.45 0.91
CA ILE A 150 -20.10 2.00 1.19
C ILE A 150 -20.70 2.63 -0.07
N TRP A 151 -19.90 3.41 -0.81
CA TRP A 151 -20.38 4.07 -2.01
C TRP A 151 -20.76 3.06 -3.10
N ASP A 152 -19.96 2.02 -3.32
CA ASP A 152 -20.26 0.99 -4.32
C ASP A 152 -21.46 0.13 -3.92
N LEU A 153 -21.56 -0.29 -2.65
CA LEU A 153 -22.71 -1.05 -2.13
C LEU A 153 -24.03 -0.29 -2.33
N ARG A 154 -24.02 1.02 -2.07
CA ARG A 154 -25.20 1.88 -2.34
C ARG A 154 -25.52 1.95 -3.82
N LYS A 155 -24.51 2.01 -4.69
CA LYS A 155 -24.72 1.98 -6.15
C LYS A 155 -25.21 0.62 -6.64
N ALA A 156 -24.92 -0.46 -5.92
CA ALA A 156 -25.44 -1.79 -6.17
C ALA A 156 -26.86 -2.02 -5.61
N GLY A 157 -27.45 -1.02 -4.93
CA GLY A 157 -28.84 -1.07 -4.45
C GLY A 157 -29.00 -1.36 -2.95
N CYS A 158 -27.91 -1.49 -2.19
CA CYS A 158 -28.00 -1.60 -0.72
C CYS A 158 -28.46 -0.27 -0.11
N ASP A 159 -29.31 -0.33 0.91
CA ASP A 159 -29.60 0.83 1.75
C ASP A 159 -28.36 1.25 2.57
N GLN A 160 -28.39 2.45 3.15
CA GLN A 160 -27.24 3.02 3.86
C GLN A 160 -26.78 2.18 5.07
N THR A 161 -27.72 1.58 5.80
CA THR A 161 -27.42 0.79 6.99
C THR A 161 -26.71 -0.50 6.58
N MET A 162 -27.29 -1.24 5.63
CA MET A 162 -26.69 -2.48 5.12
C MET A 162 -25.37 -2.22 4.41
N ALA A 163 -25.25 -1.16 3.62
CA ALA A 163 -23.99 -0.77 2.99
C ALA A 163 -22.88 -0.51 4.02
N THR A 164 -23.24 0.08 5.18
CA THR A 164 -22.27 0.32 6.26
C THR A 164 -21.83 -0.99 6.91
N ILE A 165 -22.77 -1.90 7.19
CA ILE A 165 -22.49 -3.22 7.76
C ILE A 165 -21.59 -4.04 6.83
N TYR A 166 -21.97 -4.17 5.56
CA TYR A 166 -21.19 -4.93 4.58
C TYR A 166 -19.80 -4.32 4.34
N ALA A 167 -19.68 -2.99 4.35
CA ALA A 167 -18.35 -2.36 4.26
C ALA A 167 -17.49 -2.66 5.49
N MET A 168 -18.06 -2.70 6.71
CA MET A 168 -17.33 -3.11 7.91
C MET A 168 -16.91 -4.58 7.85
N GLN A 169 -17.77 -5.46 7.34
CA GLN A 169 -17.43 -6.86 7.10
C GLN A 169 -16.30 -7.01 6.08
N ALA A 170 -16.37 -6.29 4.95
CA ALA A 170 -15.30 -6.26 3.96
C ALA A 170 -13.97 -5.80 4.57
N MET A 171 -13.97 -4.76 5.40
CA MET A 171 -12.76 -4.29 6.09
C MET A 171 -12.19 -5.34 7.06
N ALA A 172 -13.05 -6.04 7.82
CA ALA A 172 -12.61 -7.12 8.70
C ALA A 172 -12.03 -8.31 7.90
N LEU A 173 -12.68 -8.64 6.79
CA LEU A 173 -12.28 -9.74 5.90
C LEU A 173 -10.93 -9.46 5.22
N VAL A 174 -10.66 -8.23 4.79
CA VAL A 174 -9.34 -7.83 4.27
C VAL A 174 -8.24 -8.22 5.27
N HIS A 175 -8.38 -7.82 6.53
CA HIS A 175 -7.35 -8.07 7.53
C HIS A 175 -7.22 -9.56 7.87
N GLY A 176 -8.35 -10.27 8.04
CA GLY A 176 -8.35 -11.70 8.33
C GLY A 176 -7.72 -12.52 7.21
N LEU A 177 -8.17 -12.32 5.97
CA LEU A 177 -7.64 -13.03 4.81
C LEU A 177 -6.16 -12.68 4.55
N TRP A 178 -5.75 -11.44 4.81
CA TRP A 178 -4.34 -11.06 4.68
C TRP A 178 -3.47 -11.85 5.66
N ILE A 179 -3.91 -12.02 6.91
CA ILE A 179 -3.20 -12.83 7.92
C ILE A 179 -3.15 -14.31 7.51
N GLU A 180 -4.29 -14.91 7.15
CA GLU A 180 -4.35 -16.33 6.75
C GLU A 180 -3.46 -16.61 5.52
N HIS A 181 -3.48 -15.71 4.54
CA HIS A 181 -2.67 -15.86 3.34
C HIS A 181 -1.17 -15.65 3.59
N ARG A 182 -0.82 -14.53 4.24
CA ARG A 182 0.56 -14.04 4.26
C ARG A 182 1.34 -14.45 5.51
N VAL A 183 0.66 -14.54 6.65
CA VAL A 183 1.28 -14.82 7.95
C VAL A 183 1.16 -16.29 8.29
N ALA A 184 -0.05 -16.83 8.27
CA ALA A 184 -0.29 -18.24 8.57
C ALA A 184 0.09 -19.14 7.39
N GLY A 185 -0.06 -18.66 6.14
CA GLY A 185 0.21 -19.44 4.93
C GLY A 185 -0.79 -20.59 4.71
N THR A 186 -1.97 -20.48 5.31
CA THR A 186 -3.02 -21.50 5.35
C THR A 186 -3.97 -21.40 4.16
N MET A 187 -3.99 -20.26 3.46
CA MET A 187 -4.85 -20.01 2.30
C MET A 187 -4.04 -19.58 1.08
N SER A 188 -4.36 -20.14 -0.08
CA SER A 188 -3.88 -19.66 -1.37
C SER A 188 -4.51 -18.32 -1.75
N ILE A 189 -3.86 -17.58 -2.65
CA ILE A 189 -4.41 -16.32 -3.16
C ILE A 189 -5.76 -16.53 -3.88
N SER A 190 -5.95 -17.68 -4.54
CA SER A 190 -7.21 -17.99 -5.21
C SER A 190 -8.36 -18.19 -4.21
N GLU A 191 -8.10 -18.82 -3.07
CA GLU A 191 -9.10 -19.00 -2.01
C GLU A 191 -9.45 -17.67 -1.35
N VAL A 192 -8.46 -16.82 -1.09
CA VAL A 192 -8.62 -15.46 -0.56
C VAL A 192 -9.54 -14.64 -1.45
N LEU A 193 -9.23 -14.54 -2.74
CA LEU A 193 -10.03 -13.76 -3.68
C LEU A 193 -11.43 -14.37 -3.87
N GLY A 194 -11.53 -15.71 -3.93
CA GLY A 194 -12.80 -16.42 -4.01
C GLY A 194 -13.73 -16.13 -2.83
N VAL A 195 -13.21 -16.18 -1.60
CA VAL A 195 -13.99 -15.87 -0.39
C VAL A 195 -14.44 -14.41 -0.41
N PHE A 196 -13.56 -13.48 -0.74
CA PHE A 196 -13.90 -12.06 -0.72
C PHE A 196 -14.91 -11.70 -1.82
N HIS A 197 -14.70 -12.16 -3.05
CA HIS A 197 -15.65 -11.96 -4.13
C HIS A 197 -17.00 -12.59 -3.81
N GLY A 198 -17.02 -13.78 -3.19
CA GLY A 198 -18.24 -14.44 -2.74
C GLY A 198 -19.04 -13.63 -1.72
N VAL A 199 -18.38 -12.93 -0.79
CA VAL A 199 -19.03 -12.01 0.15
C VAL A 199 -19.62 -10.79 -0.55
N ILE A 200 -18.92 -10.23 -1.54
CA ILE A 200 -19.42 -9.11 -2.36
C ILE A 200 -20.66 -9.52 -3.16
N ASP A 201 -20.61 -10.69 -3.79
CA ASP A 201 -21.71 -11.27 -4.56
C ASP A 201 -22.94 -11.50 -3.67
N HIS A 202 -22.74 -12.08 -2.48
CA HIS A 202 -23.80 -12.27 -1.49
C HIS A 202 -24.42 -10.93 -1.03
N ALA A 203 -23.59 -9.94 -0.68
CA ALA A 203 -24.05 -8.64 -0.21
C ALA A 203 -24.87 -7.86 -1.26
N THR A 204 -24.66 -8.16 -2.55
CA THR A 204 -25.31 -7.46 -3.66
C THR A 204 -26.43 -8.27 -4.32
N ASN A 205 -26.85 -9.37 -3.69
CA ASN A 205 -27.85 -10.31 -4.21
C ASN A 205 -27.54 -10.82 -5.63
N ARG A 206 -26.28 -10.71 -6.06
CA ARG A 206 -25.78 -11.42 -7.23
C ARG A 206 -25.43 -12.80 -6.73
N GLY A 207 -26.40 -13.73 -6.76
CA GLY A 207 -26.13 -15.12 -6.40
C GLY A 207 -24.87 -15.62 -7.11
N TRP A 208 -24.08 -16.47 -6.45
CA TRP A 208 -22.85 -17.11 -6.97
C TRP A 208 -23.09 -17.63 -8.40
N LYS A 209 -22.88 -16.78 -9.39
CA LYS A 209 -22.98 -17.12 -10.80
C LYS A 209 -21.60 -16.84 -11.35
N THR A 210 -20.89 -17.95 -11.62
CA THR A 210 -19.63 -18.04 -12.37
C THR A 210 -18.36 -17.64 -11.59
N GLY A 211 -17.54 -18.62 -11.22
CA GLY A 211 -16.23 -18.35 -10.60
C GLY A 211 -15.18 -19.46 -10.62
N MET A 212 -15.55 -20.74 -10.50
CA MET A 212 -14.55 -21.84 -10.51
C MET A 212 -14.05 -22.25 -11.92
N MET A 213 -14.62 -21.72 -13.01
CA MET A 213 -14.24 -22.14 -14.38
C MET A 213 -13.31 -21.19 -15.13
N CYS A 214 -13.08 -19.95 -14.69
CA CYS A 214 -12.35 -18.97 -15.50
C CYS A 214 -10.86 -18.77 -15.15
N TYR A 215 -10.36 -19.32 -14.04
CA TYR A 215 -8.94 -19.17 -13.70
C TYR A 215 -8.01 -20.19 -14.39
N ALA A 216 -8.56 -21.30 -14.91
CA ALA A 216 -7.77 -22.36 -15.54
C ALA A 216 -7.34 -22.10 -17.00
N ARG A 217 -7.61 -20.90 -17.57
CA ARG A 217 -7.29 -20.60 -18.99
C ARG A 217 -6.26 -19.47 -19.22
N ARG A 218 -5.56 -18.98 -18.19
CA ARG A 218 -4.52 -17.93 -18.36
C ARG A 218 -3.10 -18.36 -18.00
N THR A 219 -2.82 -19.64 -17.85
CA THR A 219 -1.45 -20.17 -17.63
C THR A 219 -1.05 -21.17 -18.71
N ASN A 220 -1.32 -20.86 -19.97
CA ASN A 220 -0.70 -21.51 -21.12
C ASN A 220 -0.65 -20.50 -22.28
N HIS A 221 0.35 -19.63 -22.25
CA HIS A 221 1.14 -19.14 -23.39
C HIS A 221 2.35 -18.36 -22.88
#